data_AF-A0A1X0Y7X5-F1
#
_entry.id   AF-A0A1X0Y7X5-F1
#
_cell.length_a   1.000
_cell.length_b   1.000
_cell.length_c   1.000
_cell.angle_alpha   90.00
_cell.angle_beta   90.00
_cell.angle_gamma   90.00
#
_symmetry.space_group_name_H-M   'P 1'
#
loop_
_entity.id
_entity.type
_entity.pdbx_description
1 polymer ?
#
loop_
_entity_poly.entity_id
_entity_poly.type
_entity_poly.pdbx_seq_one_letter_code
_entity_poly.pdbx_strand_id
1 'polypeptide(L)'
;MAKAQKEGKKDYRQQRMERRVEMAKRDDVEVVPRRAAETNDFIRLLTANDFIVNRLRQQLGRRNGVPVEQAVQFLERNEVLRQEMNKLNAEMCVAMGMDYRPPRGFENPIKKEPELEVVEDKNTAKTAKG
;
A
#
# COMPACT_ATOMS: atom_id res chain seq x y z
N MET A 1 -10.06 -24.13 -55.82
CA MET A 1 -9.12 -23.20 -55.15
C MET A 1 -9.64 -22.95 -53.73
N ALA A 2 -9.01 -23.53 -52.70
CA ALA A 2 -9.41 -23.31 -51.30
C ALA A 2 -8.40 -22.36 -50.64
N LYS A 3 -8.83 -21.12 -50.33
CA LYS A 3 -8.08 -20.22 -49.46
C LYS A 3 -8.32 -20.64 -48.02
N ALA A 4 -7.38 -21.39 -47.43
CA ALA A 4 -7.32 -21.59 -46.00
C ALA A 4 -7.00 -20.24 -45.33
N GLN A 5 -7.97 -19.71 -44.57
CA GLN A 5 -7.81 -18.52 -43.75
C GLN A 5 -6.73 -18.80 -42.68
N LYS A 6 -5.59 -18.12 -42.78
CA LYS A 6 -4.66 -18.00 -41.65
C LYS A 6 -5.30 -17.07 -40.63
N GLU A 7 -6.12 -17.62 -39.73
CA GLU A 7 -6.51 -16.93 -38.51
C GLU A 7 -5.24 -16.68 -37.69
N GLY A 8 -4.77 -15.44 -37.77
CA GLY A 8 -3.54 -14.99 -37.16
C GLY A 8 -3.61 -15.17 -35.65
N LYS A 9 -2.60 -15.86 -35.09
CA LYS A 9 -2.29 -15.85 -33.66
C LYS A 9 -2.37 -14.40 -33.17
N LYS A 10 -3.43 -14.03 -32.44
CA LYS A 10 -3.49 -12.75 -31.71
C LYS A 10 -2.17 -12.62 -30.96
N ASP A 11 -1.46 -11.51 -31.19
CA ASP A 11 -0.14 -11.27 -30.59
C ASP A 11 -0.23 -11.52 -29.09
N TYR A 12 0.58 -12.47 -28.59
CA TYR A 12 0.58 -12.88 -27.18
C TYR A 12 0.71 -11.67 -26.24
N ARG A 13 1.41 -10.62 -26.69
CA ARG A 13 1.53 -9.35 -25.98
C ARG A 13 0.18 -8.63 -25.87
N GLN A 14 -0.60 -8.61 -26.94
CA GLN A 14 -1.91 -7.97 -26.98
C GLN A 14 -2.91 -8.70 -26.07
N GLN A 15 -2.94 -10.04 -26.12
CA GLN A 15 -3.75 -10.83 -25.19
C GLN A 15 -3.38 -10.58 -23.71
N ARG A 16 -2.08 -10.45 -23.43
CA ARG A 16 -1.59 -10.15 -22.07
C ARG A 16 -1.97 -8.74 -21.62
N MET A 17 -1.96 -7.76 -22.53
CA MET A 17 -2.43 -6.40 -22.24
C MET A 17 -3.94 -6.35 -22.01
N GLU A 18 -4.72 -6.99 -22.87
CA GLU A 18 -6.18 -7.09 -22.73
C GLU A 18 -6.56 -7.69 -21.37
N ARG A 19 -5.93 -8.81 -20.99
CA ARG A 19 -6.13 -9.44 -19.68
C ARG A 19 -5.78 -8.51 -18.51
N ARG A 20 -4.73 -7.69 -18.63
CA ARG A 20 -4.36 -6.72 -17.58
C ARG A 20 -5.37 -5.59 -17.46
N VAL A 21 -5.86 -5.08 -18.59
CA VAL A 21 -6.91 -4.05 -18.60
C VAL A 21 -8.20 -4.60 -18.02
N GLU A 22 -8.55 -5.84 -18.33
CA GLU A 22 -9.73 -6.51 -17.77
C GLU A 22 -9.59 -6.72 -16.25
N MET A 23 -8.43 -7.19 -15.78
CA MET A 23 -8.17 -7.31 -14.34
C MET A 23 -8.21 -5.97 -13.61
N ALA A 24 -7.71 -4.90 -14.24
CA ALA A 24 -7.74 -3.54 -13.70
C ALA A 24 -9.15 -2.96 -13.51
N LYS A 25 -10.18 -3.56 -14.12
CA LYS A 25 -11.58 -3.15 -13.95
C LYS A 25 -12.25 -3.78 -12.73
N ARG A 26 -11.60 -4.74 -12.07
CA ARG A 26 -12.20 -5.44 -10.94
C ARG A 26 -12.02 -4.60 -9.66
N ASP A 27 -13.05 -4.59 -8.82
CA ASP A 27 -13.05 -3.83 -7.56
C ASP A 27 -12.03 -4.37 -6.54
N ASP A 28 -11.59 -5.62 -6.68
CA ASP A 28 -10.61 -6.28 -5.82
C ASP A 28 -9.15 -6.08 -6.26
N VAL A 29 -8.89 -5.26 -7.28
CA VAL A 29 -7.56 -5.05 -7.86
C VAL A 29 -7.16 -3.59 -7.85
N GLU A 30 -6.00 -3.29 -7.28
CA GLU A 30 -5.41 -1.94 -7.34
C GLU A 30 -4.34 -1.85 -8.44
N VAL A 31 -4.42 -0.81 -9.27
CA VAL A 31 -3.48 -0.58 -10.37
C VAL A 31 -2.36 0.36 -9.92
N VAL A 32 -1.16 -0.18 -9.76
CA VAL A 32 0.02 0.61 -9.37
C VAL A 32 0.77 1.10 -10.61
N PRO A 33 0.88 2.42 -10.85
CA PRO A 33 1.67 2.96 -11.94
C PRO A 33 3.17 2.75 -11.67
N ARG A 34 3.90 2.30 -12.68
CA ARG A 34 5.34 2.04 -12.59
C ARG A 34 6.10 3.30 -13.00
N ARG A 35 6.48 4.11 -12.02
CA ARG A 35 7.22 5.36 -12.26
C ARG A 35 8.73 5.22 -12.08
N ALA A 36 9.16 4.47 -11.06
CA ALA A 36 10.58 4.20 -10.79
C ALA A 36 10.91 2.72 -11.04
N ALA A 37 12.18 2.42 -11.33
CA ALA A 37 12.63 1.07 -11.64
C ALA A 37 12.49 0.15 -10.42
N GLU A 38 12.86 0.67 -9.25
CA GLU A 38 12.81 0.04 -7.92
C GLU A 38 11.38 -0.35 -7.55
N THR A 39 10.39 0.44 -7.97
CA THR A 39 8.97 0.15 -7.75
C THR A 39 8.57 -1.19 -8.39
N ASN A 40 9.20 -1.63 -9.48
CA ASN A 40 8.87 -2.92 -10.10
C ASN A 40 9.21 -4.09 -9.19
N ASP A 41 10.39 -4.04 -8.55
CA ASP A 41 10.83 -5.13 -7.68
C ASP A 41 10.05 -5.12 -6.37
N PHE A 42 9.70 -3.94 -5.85
CA PHE A 42 8.76 -3.83 -4.73
C PHE A 42 7.39 -4.45 -5.04
N ILE A 43 6.79 -4.17 -6.20
CA ILE A 43 5.50 -4.77 -6.59
C ILE A 43 5.60 -6.31 -6.67
N ARG A 44 6.71 -6.84 -7.20
CA ARG A 44 6.94 -8.29 -7.28
C ARG A 44 7.07 -8.91 -5.90
N LEU A 45 7.82 -8.27 -5.00
CA LEU A 45 7.98 -8.71 -3.61
C LEU A 45 6.64 -8.67 -2.86
N LEU A 46 5.86 -7.60 -3.01
CA LEU A 46 4.54 -7.49 -2.40
C LEU A 46 3.58 -8.58 -2.88
N THR A 47 3.57 -8.87 -4.19
CA THR A 47 2.75 -9.94 -4.77
C THR A 47 3.14 -11.32 -4.22
N ALA A 48 4.45 -11.59 -4.11
CA ALA A 48 4.94 -12.84 -3.53
C ALA A 48 4.61 -12.94 -2.03
N ASN A 49 4.77 -11.84 -1.28
CA ASN A 49 4.45 -11.77 0.14
C ASN A 49 2.97 -12.06 0.40
N ASP A 50 2.05 -11.43 -0.34
CA ASP A 50 0.61 -11.66 -0.21
C ASP A 50 0.24 -13.14 -0.42
N PHE A 51 0.75 -13.74 -1.51
CA PHE A 51 0.55 -15.15 -1.78
C PHE A 51 1.05 -16.05 -0.65
N ILE A 52 2.25 -15.79 -0.13
CA ILE A 52 2.87 -16.57 0.94
C ILE A 52 2.12 -16.39 2.26
N VAL A 53 1.74 -15.16 2.62
CA VAL A 53 0.98 -14.87 3.86
C VAL A 53 -0.39 -15.52 3.83
N ASN A 54 -1.10 -15.45 2.70
CA ASN A 54 -2.38 -16.15 2.54
C ASN A 54 -2.21 -17.66 2.70
N ARG A 55 -1.17 -18.24 2.09
CA ARG A 55 -0.87 -19.67 2.21
C ARG A 55 -0.49 -20.07 3.64
N LEU A 56 0.32 -19.26 4.32
CA LEU A 56 0.70 -19.44 5.72
C LEU A 56 -0.55 -19.49 6.61
N ARG A 57 -1.46 -18.53 6.44
CA ARG A 57 -2.74 -18.49 7.18
C ARG A 57 -3.59 -19.73 6.96
N GLN A 58 -3.65 -20.26 5.74
CA GLN A 58 -4.39 -21.50 5.44
C GLN A 58 -3.77 -22.76 6.05
N GLN A 59 -2.47 -22.73 6.37
CA GLN A 59 -1.72 -23.85 6.94
C GLN A 59 -1.64 -23.81 8.47
N LEU A 60 -2.02 -22.71 9.12
CA LEU A 60 -2.08 -22.59 10.58
C LEU A 60 -2.97 -23.68 11.19
N GLY A 61 -2.48 -24.31 12.26
CA GLY A 61 -3.22 -25.33 13.01
C GLY A 61 -3.37 -26.69 12.30
N ARG A 62 -2.76 -26.87 11.11
CA ARG A 62 -2.73 -28.18 10.44
C ARG A 62 -1.60 -29.05 11.00
N ARG A 63 -1.84 -30.36 11.06
CA ARG A 63 -0.89 -31.36 11.62
C ARG A 63 0.51 -31.34 10.99
N ASN A 64 0.61 -30.99 9.70
CA ASN A 64 1.88 -30.84 8.97
C ASN A 64 2.10 -29.39 8.49
N GLY A 65 1.51 -28.41 9.19
CA GLY A 65 1.64 -26.99 8.89
C GLY A 65 2.81 -26.33 9.59
N VAL A 66 2.97 -25.03 9.38
CA VAL A 66 3.94 -24.21 10.13
C VAL A 66 3.47 -24.12 11.59
N PRO A 67 4.36 -24.33 12.59
CA PRO A 67 4.03 -24.12 14.00
C PRO A 67 3.46 -22.71 14.24
N VAL A 68 2.45 -22.61 15.11
CA VAL A 68 1.73 -21.35 15.35
C VAL A 68 2.67 -20.24 15.79
N GLU A 69 3.57 -20.51 16.75
CA GLU A 69 4.53 -19.54 17.27
C GLU A 69 5.45 -18.98 16.16
N GLN A 70 5.93 -19.86 15.29
CA GLN A 70 6.78 -19.46 14.16
C GLN A 70 6.01 -18.63 13.15
N ALA A 71 4.75 -18.99 12.88
CA ALA A 71 3.90 -18.21 12.00
C ALA A 71 3.57 -16.82 12.58
N VAL A 72 3.36 -16.71 13.90
CA VAL A 72 3.20 -15.42 14.58
C VAL A 72 4.43 -14.54 14.39
N GLN A 73 5.63 -15.08 14.61
CA GLN A 73 6.89 -14.34 14.39
C GLN A 73 7.01 -13.81 12.95
N PHE A 74 6.62 -14.61 11.94
CA PHE A 74 6.63 -14.15 10.55
C PHE A 74 5.62 -13.01 10.31
N LEU A 75 4.42 -13.12 10.88
CA LEU A 75 3.37 -12.11 10.72
C LEU A 75 3.73 -10.79 11.42
N GLU A 76 4.29 -10.87 12.63
CA GLU A 76 4.77 -9.69 13.37
C GLU A 76 5.89 -8.98 12.60
N ARG A 77 6.88 -9.74 12.10
CA ARG A 77 7.96 -9.15 11.29
C ARG A 77 7.42 -8.53 10.00
N ASN A 78 6.41 -9.13 9.37
CA ASN A 78 5.78 -8.57 8.19
C ASN A 78 5.06 -7.24 8.48
N GLU A 79 4.44 -7.13 9.65
CA GLU A 79 3.81 -5.88 10.09
C GLU A 79 4.85 -4.80 10.39
N VAL A 80 5.97 -5.14 11.04
CA VAL A 80 7.08 -4.19 11.25
C VAL A 80 7.59 -3.65 9.92
N LEU A 81 7.82 -4.50 8.92
CA LEU A 81 8.27 -4.06 7.60
C LEU A 81 7.26 -3.12 6.90
N ARG A 82 5.95 -3.37 7.07
CA ARG A 82 4.91 -2.47 6.57
C ARG A 82 4.99 -1.09 7.24
N GLN A 83 5.19 -1.04 8.55
CA GLN A 83 5.30 0.21 9.30
C GLN A 83 6.61 0.96 8.99
N GLU A 84 7.73 0.25 8.85
CA GLU A 84 9.01 0.82 8.44
C GLU A 84 8.93 1.46 7.05
N MET A 85 8.25 0.81 6.10
CA MET A 85 8.02 1.37 4.77
C MET A 85 7.17 2.65 4.84
N ASN A 86 6.11 2.66 5.66
CA ASN A 86 5.28 3.84 5.90
C ASN A 86 6.11 5.00 6.48
N LYS A 87 6.98 4.70 7.45
CA LYS A 87 7.91 5.66 8.06
C LYS A 87 8.90 6.22 7.05
N LEU A 88 9.55 5.36 6.27
CA LEU A 88 10.49 5.78 5.24
C LEU A 88 9.83 6.73 4.22
N ASN A 89 8.59 6.42 3.80
CA ASN A 89 7.83 7.29 2.90
C ASN A 89 7.58 8.68 3.52
N ALA A 90 7.22 8.72 4.81
CA ALA A 90 7.03 9.97 5.53
C ALA A 90 8.34 10.77 5.63
N GLU A 91 9.46 10.12 5.95
CA GLU A 91 10.78 10.75 6.02
C GLU A 91 11.22 11.33 4.67
N MET A 92 11.00 10.58 3.58
CA MET A 92 11.28 11.06 2.22
C MET A 92 10.45 12.30 1.87
N CYS A 93 9.15 12.30 2.19
CA CYS A 93 8.30 13.47 1.99
C CYS A 93 8.81 14.69 2.77
N VAL A 94 9.14 14.53 4.06
CA VAL A 94 9.71 15.61 4.88
C VAL A 94 11.01 16.14 4.29
N ALA A 95 11.93 15.26 3.89
CA ALA A 95 13.21 15.64 3.29
C ALA A 95 13.03 16.44 1.97
N MET A 96 11.95 16.19 1.23
CA MET A 96 11.58 16.92 0.02
C MET A 96 10.72 18.16 0.29
N GLY A 97 10.39 18.47 1.55
CA GLY A 97 9.50 19.58 1.92
C GLY A 97 8.04 19.35 1.52
N MET A 98 7.60 18.10 1.42
CA MET A 98 6.25 17.70 1.03
C MET A 98 5.44 17.18 2.22
N ASP A 99 4.14 17.46 2.23
CA ASP A 99 3.22 16.86 3.19
C ASP A 99 3.01 15.37 2.88
N TYR A 100 3.26 14.51 3.89
CA TYR A 100 2.97 13.10 3.77
C TYR A 100 1.51 12.78 4.06
N ARG A 101 0.82 12.20 3.07
CA ARG A 101 -0.52 11.63 3.22
C ARG A 101 -0.42 10.10 3.27
N PRO A 102 -0.61 9.47 4.44
CA PRO A 102 -0.49 8.02 4.57
C PRO A 102 -1.59 7.30 3.76
N PRO A 103 -1.32 6.10 3.24
CA PRO A 103 -2.32 5.23 2.63
C PRO A 103 -3.44 4.85 3.62
N ARG A 104 -4.57 4.37 3.09
CA ARG A 104 -5.70 3.91 3.93
C ARG A 104 -5.23 2.81 4.89
N GLY A 105 -5.59 2.95 6.16
CA GLY A 105 -5.21 2.00 7.22
C GLY A 105 -3.81 2.20 7.80
N PHE A 106 -3.10 3.27 7.41
CA PHE A 106 -1.86 3.70 8.03
C PHE A 106 -2.03 5.09 8.67
N GLU A 107 -1.32 5.30 9.78
CA GLU A 107 -1.18 6.61 10.40
C GLU A 107 0.09 7.31 9.89
N ASN A 108 0.15 8.64 9.96
CA ASN A 108 1.36 9.37 9.61
C ASN A 108 2.34 9.28 10.80
N PRO A 109 3.50 8.62 10.67
CA PRO A 109 4.37 8.35 11.80
C PRO A 109 5.19 9.57 12.26
N ILE A 110 5.16 10.69 11.54
CA ILE A 110 5.99 11.89 11.81
C ILE A 110 5.13 13.12 12.13
N LYS A 111 3.80 13.06 11.96
CA LYS A 111 2.94 14.18 12.33
C LYS A 111 3.00 14.41 13.84
N LYS A 112 3.59 15.53 14.25
CA LYS A 112 3.42 16.08 15.60
C LYS A 112 2.01 16.65 15.69
N GLU A 113 1.33 16.38 16.80
CA GLU A 113 0.05 17.04 17.11
C GLU A 113 0.24 18.56 17.02
N PRO A 114 -0.70 19.30 16.42
CA PRO A 114 -0.64 20.75 16.49
C PRO A 114 -0.75 21.14 17.97
N GLU A 115 0.26 21.83 18.50
CA GLU A 115 0.11 22.54 19.77
C GLU A 115 -1.14 23.43 19.62
N LEU A 116 -2.20 23.12 20.36
CA LEU A 116 -3.37 23.96 20.43
C LEU A 116 -2.90 25.29 21.00
N GLU A 117 -2.74 26.30 20.14
CA GLU A 117 -2.56 27.68 20.57
C GLU A 117 -3.80 28.04 21.39
N VAL A 118 -3.60 28.15 22.71
CA VAL A 118 -4.62 28.67 23.62
C VAL A 118 -4.82 30.13 23.24
N VAL A 119 -5.85 30.42 22.47
CA VAL A 119 -6.25 31.79 22.17
C VAL A 119 -6.76 32.40 23.47
N GLU A 120 -5.95 33.23 24.12
CA GLU A 120 -6.40 34.03 25.26
C GLU A 120 -7.48 35.01 24.78
N ASP A 121 -8.72 34.82 25.26
CA ASP A 121 -9.85 35.73 25.06
C ASP A 121 -9.56 37.11 25.68
N LYS A 122 -9.03 38.04 24.87
CA LYS A 122 -8.91 39.45 25.24
C LYS A 122 -10.24 40.19 25.08
N ASN A 123 -11.25 39.82 25.87
CA ASN A 123 -12.49 40.60 25.92
C ASN A 123 -13.08 40.73 27.33
N THR A 124 -12.30 41.30 28.24
CA THR A 124 -12.78 41.85 29.52
C THR A 124 -12.22 43.26 29.74
N ALA A 125 -12.55 44.21 28.86
CA ALA A 125 -12.29 45.63 29.12
C ALA A 125 -13.18 46.55 28.28
N LYS A 126 -14.51 46.49 28.47
CA LYS A 126 -15.41 47.57 28.00
C LYS A 126 -16.74 47.61 28.77
N THR A 127 -16.65 47.64 30.10
CA THR A 127 -17.77 48.03 30.98
C THR A 127 -17.22 48.75 32.22
N ALA A 128 -16.63 49.92 31.99
CA ALA A 128 -16.44 50.96 33.02
C ALA A 128 -15.91 52.24 32.34
N LYS A 129 -16.81 53.06 31.80
CA LYS A 129 -16.76 54.53 31.71
C LYS A 129 -17.73 55.02 30.64
N GLY A 130 -18.71 55.81 31.08
CA GLY A 130 -19.69 56.51 30.25
C GLY A 130 -21.03 56.53 30.94
#